data_AF-A0A7V9QGZ4-F1
#
_entry.id   AF-A0A7V9QGZ4-F1
#
_cell.length_a   1.000
_cell.length_b   1.000
_cell.length_c   1.000
_cell.angle_alpha   90.00
_cell.angle_beta   90.00
_cell.angle_gamma   90.00
#
_symmetry.space_group_name_H-M   'P 1'
#
loop_
_entity.id
_entity.type
_entity.pdbx_description
1 polymer ?
#
loop_
_entity_poly.entity_id
_entity_poly.type
_entity_poly.pdbx_seq_one_letter_code
_entity_poly.pdbx_strand_id
1 'polypeptide(L)'
;MKASQTGNGFSATIIGDGYLQNFDAGGDLTVEHGKVEQLEMINRKLDGTMDFTWSVKLDVADRPFHSVKIDIPVVVNIPLAPVLGGLPFFLAIDGAVLIKPGFGGAEEISYGEFRITYDGTQRFKIHEGTVDPEGNVTGTVELVKWGNITKIAPVGLVVAFAAPKIELTFGITKALKTLSDFDAPAEKADKAFDYLGRKIFGNEKMDKMKDVSVGKALDMIKGNEASAYFQLITSSGTSAGVLDWGPCEQTDVYISATVNASGQLMGKSVGEANKELWKKHIHASHPANMNCTGKE
;
A
#
# COMPACT_ATOMS: atom_id res chain seq x y z
N MET A 1 -2.33 0.62 14.94
CA MET A 1 -1.38 -0.32 14.27
C MET A 1 0.02 -0.13 14.84
N LYS A 2 0.79 -1.21 15.05
CA LYS A 2 2.18 -1.14 15.52
C LYS A 2 3.05 -2.11 14.73
N ALA A 3 4.16 -1.61 14.19
CA ALA A 3 5.21 -2.37 13.53
C ALA A 3 6.51 -2.15 14.29
N SER A 4 7.25 -3.21 14.56
CA SER A 4 8.57 -3.10 15.19
C SER A 4 9.52 -4.13 14.62
N GLN A 5 10.77 -3.74 14.43
CA GLN A 5 11.85 -4.64 14.07
C GLN A 5 13.04 -4.41 14.99
N THR A 6 13.69 -5.49 15.39
CA THR A 6 14.93 -5.45 16.16
C THR A 6 15.85 -6.55 15.63
N GLY A 7 17.10 -6.21 15.38
CA GLY A 7 18.09 -7.16 14.86
C GLY A 7 19.20 -6.46 14.08
N ASN A 8 20.34 -7.14 13.93
CA ASN A 8 21.49 -6.65 13.14
C ASN A 8 22.01 -5.25 13.55
N GLY A 9 21.89 -4.90 14.84
CA GLY A 9 22.34 -3.60 15.37
C GLY A 9 21.42 -2.43 15.01
N PHE A 10 20.12 -2.70 14.86
CA PHE A 10 19.09 -1.72 14.57
C PHE A 10 17.82 -2.07 15.34
N SER A 11 17.11 -1.04 15.78
CA SER A 11 15.74 -1.15 16.25
C SER A 11 14.89 -0.04 15.65
N ALA A 12 13.73 -0.42 15.11
CA ALA A 12 12.72 0.53 14.66
C ALA A 12 11.39 0.18 15.28
N THR A 13 10.70 1.21 15.76
CA THR A 13 9.31 1.13 16.20
C THR A 13 8.52 2.18 15.45
N ILE A 14 7.41 1.73 14.92
CA ILE A 14 6.51 2.53 14.13
C ILE A 14 5.09 2.25 14.61
N ILE A 15 4.36 3.31 14.90
CA ILE A 15 3.00 3.27 15.42
C ILE A 15 2.18 4.17 14.52
N GLY A 16 1.11 3.62 13.97
CA GLY A 16 0.09 4.38 13.25
C GLY A 16 -1.23 4.20 13.97
N ASP A 17 -1.82 5.25 14.49
CA ASP A 17 -3.16 5.23 15.10
C ASP A 17 -4.08 6.17 14.33
N GLY A 18 -5.34 5.80 14.17
CA GLY A 18 -6.22 6.57 13.33
C GLY A 18 -7.52 5.87 12.99
N TYR A 19 -8.36 6.59 12.27
CA TYR A 19 -9.65 6.10 11.85
C TYR A 19 -10.02 6.62 10.46
N LEU A 20 -10.91 5.85 9.83
CA LEU A 20 -11.64 6.23 8.64
C LEU A 20 -13.13 6.22 9.01
N GLN A 21 -13.84 7.32 8.78
CA GLN A 21 -15.22 7.49 9.23
C GLN A 21 -16.19 7.52 8.05
N ASN A 22 -17.36 6.90 8.22
CA ASN A 22 -18.48 6.95 7.28
C ASN A 22 -18.13 6.45 5.86
N PHE A 23 -17.06 5.68 5.73
CA PHE A 23 -16.54 5.22 4.45
C PHE A 23 -17.56 4.37 3.69
N ASP A 24 -17.71 4.69 2.42
CA ASP A 24 -18.56 3.97 1.47
C ASP A 24 -17.74 3.63 0.22
N ALA A 25 -17.55 2.33 0.00
CA ALA A 25 -16.95 1.80 -1.21
C ALA A 25 -18.03 1.22 -2.11
N GLY A 26 -18.14 1.76 -3.32
CA GLY A 26 -18.93 1.22 -4.40
C GLY A 26 -18.05 0.77 -5.56
N GLY A 27 -18.55 -0.15 -6.36
CA GLY A 27 -17.94 -0.49 -7.63
C GLY A 27 -19.00 -0.88 -8.64
N ASP A 28 -18.69 -0.65 -9.91
CA ASP A 28 -19.46 -1.12 -11.05
C ASP A 28 -18.54 -1.95 -11.95
N LEU A 29 -19.05 -3.06 -12.48
CA LEU A 29 -18.31 -3.98 -13.31
C LEU A 29 -19.16 -4.36 -14.51
N THR A 30 -18.70 -3.95 -15.69
CA THR A 30 -19.29 -4.34 -16.96
C THR A 30 -18.50 -5.49 -17.54
N VAL A 31 -19.18 -6.63 -17.76
CA VAL A 31 -18.63 -7.80 -18.43
C VAL A 31 -19.38 -8.03 -19.73
N GLU A 32 -18.68 -7.92 -20.87
CA GLU A 32 -19.22 -8.29 -22.17
C GLU A 32 -18.41 -9.43 -22.77
N HIS A 33 -19.09 -10.40 -23.40
CA HIS A 33 -18.45 -11.53 -24.08
C HIS A 33 -17.40 -12.30 -23.24
N GLY A 34 -17.56 -12.31 -21.91
CA GLY A 34 -16.63 -12.96 -20.98
C GLY A 34 -15.33 -12.19 -20.73
N LYS A 35 -15.30 -10.88 -21.00
CA LYS A 35 -14.19 -9.97 -20.68
C LYS A 35 -14.69 -8.83 -19.81
N VAL A 36 -13.83 -8.35 -18.90
CA VAL A 36 -14.08 -7.12 -18.15
C VAL A 36 -13.84 -5.96 -19.10
N GLU A 37 -14.91 -5.29 -19.53
CA GLU A 37 -14.83 -4.11 -20.40
C GLU A 37 -14.57 -2.85 -19.58
N GLN A 38 -15.24 -2.73 -18.43
CA GLN A 38 -15.10 -1.60 -17.54
C GLN A 38 -15.15 -2.05 -16.08
N LEU A 39 -14.23 -1.52 -15.28
CA LEU A 39 -14.29 -1.57 -13.83
C LEU A 39 -14.27 -0.15 -13.28
N GLU A 40 -15.35 0.26 -12.63
CA GLU A 40 -15.42 1.51 -11.88
C GLU A 40 -15.31 1.20 -10.38
N MET A 41 -14.51 1.99 -9.68
CA MET A 41 -14.45 2.04 -8.24
C MET A 41 -14.78 3.45 -7.79
N ILE A 42 -15.59 3.56 -6.74
CA ILE A 42 -15.88 4.82 -6.08
C ILE A 42 -15.72 4.66 -4.57
N ASN A 43 -14.82 5.45 -4.01
CA ASN A 43 -14.55 5.57 -2.60
C ASN A 43 -15.09 6.93 -2.17
N ARG A 44 -16.19 6.94 -1.40
CA ARG A 44 -16.81 8.14 -0.86
C ARG A 44 -16.49 8.28 0.61
N LYS A 45 -16.48 9.53 1.08
CA LYS A 45 -16.24 9.85 2.49
C LYS A 45 -14.93 9.23 2.96
N LEU A 46 -13.86 9.53 2.22
CA LEU A 46 -12.49 9.20 2.61
C LEU A 46 -12.05 10.12 3.76
N ASP A 47 -12.86 10.20 4.81
CA ASP A 47 -12.72 11.18 5.88
C ASP A 47 -12.02 10.50 7.05
N GLY A 48 -10.80 10.92 7.34
CA GLY A 48 -9.99 10.25 8.35
C GLY A 48 -8.84 11.08 8.87
N THR A 49 -8.32 10.60 9.99
CA THR A 49 -7.12 11.12 10.62
C THR A 49 -6.22 9.96 10.98
N MET A 50 -4.91 10.12 10.76
CA MET A 50 -3.91 9.17 11.18
C MET A 50 -2.72 9.90 11.82
N ASP A 51 -2.39 9.48 13.02
CA ASP A 51 -1.19 9.84 13.76
C ASP A 51 -0.14 8.78 13.55
N PHE A 52 1.01 9.19 13.03
CA PHE A 52 2.16 8.33 12.85
C PHE A 52 3.27 8.77 13.77
N THR A 53 3.73 7.85 14.61
CA THR A 53 4.93 8.00 15.41
C THR A 53 5.97 7.00 14.93
N TRP A 54 7.20 7.44 14.76
CA TRP A 54 8.32 6.57 14.44
C TRP A 54 9.50 6.88 15.35
N SER A 55 10.27 5.84 15.65
CA SER A 55 11.55 5.92 16.34
C SER A 55 12.46 4.85 15.77
N VAL A 56 13.64 5.27 15.34
CA VAL A 56 14.65 4.43 14.74
C VAL A 56 15.95 4.66 15.49
N LYS A 57 16.55 3.58 15.97
CA LYS A 57 17.83 3.57 16.66
C LYS A 57 18.80 2.64 15.93
N LEU A 58 20.01 3.14 15.72
CA LEU A 58 21.15 2.33 15.30
C LEU A 58 22.00 1.97 16.52
N ASP A 59 22.28 0.69 16.73
CA ASP A 59 23.13 0.23 17.83
C ASP A 59 24.60 0.06 17.41
N VAL A 60 24.91 0.01 16.09
CA VAL A 60 26.27 -0.21 15.57
C VAL A 60 26.61 0.73 14.41
N ALA A 61 27.81 1.31 14.40
CA ALA A 61 28.28 2.18 13.31
C ALA A 61 28.59 1.39 12.02
N ASP A 62 28.67 2.10 10.89
CA ASP A 62 29.28 1.66 9.62
C ASP A 62 28.76 0.33 9.05
N ARG A 63 27.43 0.19 8.93
CA ARG A 63 26.87 -0.84 8.04
C ARG A 63 26.00 -0.22 6.95
N PRO A 64 26.19 -0.61 5.68
CA PRO A 64 25.21 -0.30 4.65
C PRO A 64 23.89 -1.00 5.03
N PHE A 65 22.92 -0.22 5.48
CA PHE A 65 21.59 -0.74 5.74
C PHE A 65 20.77 -0.76 4.46
N HIS A 66 20.25 -1.94 4.14
CA HIS A 66 19.24 -2.07 3.11
C HIS A 66 17.90 -1.55 3.62
N SER A 67 17.06 -1.09 2.71
CA SER A 67 15.68 -0.70 3.03
C SER A 67 14.94 -1.87 3.68
N VAL A 68 14.34 -1.63 4.82
CA VAL A 68 13.43 -2.57 5.47
C VAL A 68 12.01 -2.20 5.03
N LYS A 69 11.32 -3.15 4.42
CA LYS A 69 9.88 -3.09 4.22
C LYS A 69 9.20 -3.90 5.32
N ILE A 70 8.24 -3.30 6.02
CA ILE A 70 7.37 -3.97 6.98
C ILE A 70 5.94 -3.86 6.44
N ASP A 71 5.39 -4.99 6.03
CA ASP A 71 3.98 -5.06 5.63
C ASP A 71 3.10 -5.04 6.88
N ILE A 72 2.10 -4.16 6.89
CA ILE A 72 1.12 -4.12 7.97
C ILE A 72 0.04 -5.15 7.64
N PRO A 73 -0.42 -5.96 8.61
CA PRO A 73 -1.51 -6.90 8.37
C PRO A 73 -2.73 -6.19 7.79
N VAL A 74 -3.36 -6.84 6.81
CA VAL A 74 -4.61 -6.36 6.21
C VAL A 74 -5.66 -6.19 7.29
N VAL A 75 -6.19 -4.98 7.43
CA VAL A 75 -7.14 -4.61 8.50
C VAL A 75 -8.55 -5.07 8.13
N VAL A 76 -8.89 -5.01 6.84
CA VAL A 76 -10.18 -5.45 6.30
C VAL A 76 -9.92 -6.23 5.02
N ASN A 77 -10.46 -7.44 4.89
CA ASN A 77 -10.43 -8.22 3.65
C ASN A 77 -11.81 -8.83 3.43
N ILE A 78 -12.65 -8.19 2.60
CA ILE A 78 -14.02 -8.59 2.37
C ILE A 78 -14.10 -9.33 1.04
N PRO A 79 -14.44 -10.64 1.03
CA PRO A 79 -14.77 -11.32 -0.21
C PRO A 79 -16.10 -10.78 -0.75
N LEU A 80 -16.09 -10.25 -1.97
CA LEU A 80 -17.27 -9.72 -2.64
C LEU A 80 -18.01 -10.78 -3.47
N ALA A 81 -17.49 -12.02 -3.52
CA ALA A 81 -18.15 -13.12 -4.21
C ALA A 81 -19.64 -13.30 -3.82
N PRO A 82 -20.06 -13.24 -2.55
CA PRO A 82 -21.48 -13.41 -2.21
C PRO A 82 -22.41 -12.37 -2.82
N VAL A 83 -21.93 -11.15 -3.05
CA VAL A 83 -22.73 -10.02 -3.56
C VAL A 83 -22.56 -9.79 -5.07
N LEU A 84 -21.48 -10.30 -5.67
CA LEU A 84 -21.20 -10.20 -7.11
C LEU A 84 -21.54 -11.49 -7.87
N GLY A 85 -22.51 -12.26 -7.35
CA GLY A 85 -22.95 -13.54 -7.92
C GLY A 85 -21.81 -14.55 -8.08
N GLY A 86 -20.86 -14.54 -7.15
CA GLY A 86 -19.73 -15.45 -7.09
C GLY A 86 -18.45 -14.96 -7.76
N LEU A 87 -18.38 -13.77 -8.36
CA LEU A 87 -17.11 -13.31 -8.94
C LEU A 87 -16.03 -13.09 -7.86
N PRO A 88 -14.77 -13.53 -8.07
CA PRO A 88 -13.71 -13.59 -7.06
C PRO A 88 -13.02 -12.23 -6.83
N PHE A 89 -13.80 -11.24 -6.44
CA PHE A 89 -13.30 -9.93 -6.03
C PHE A 89 -13.11 -9.86 -4.52
N PHE A 90 -12.08 -9.11 -4.11
CA PHE A 90 -11.74 -8.84 -2.72
C PHE A 90 -11.54 -7.35 -2.55
N LEU A 91 -12.24 -6.78 -1.57
CA LEU A 91 -11.95 -5.44 -1.09
C LEU A 91 -11.01 -5.56 0.11
N ALA A 92 -9.81 -4.99 0.00
CA ALA A 92 -8.83 -4.95 1.07
C ALA A 92 -8.59 -3.50 1.52
N ILE A 93 -8.46 -3.32 2.84
CA ILE A 93 -7.90 -2.09 3.42
C ILE A 93 -6.66 -2.53 4.19
N ASP A 94 -5.50 -2.06 3.75
CA ASP A 94 -4.21 -2.41 4.32
C ASP A 94 -3.26 -1.22 4.42
N GLY A 95 -2.03 -1.50 4.82
CA GLY A 95 -0.96 -0.53 4.75
C GLY A 95 0.42 -1.16 4.72
N ALA A 96 1.41 -0.36 4.40
CA ALA A 96 2.80 -0.78 4.36
C ALA A 96 3.72 0.31 4.89
N VAL A 97 4.87 -0.10 5.40
CA VAL A 97 5.89 0.79 5.92
C VAL A 97 7.23 0.44 5.29
N LEU A 98 7.99 1.47 4.92
CA LEU A 98 9.36 1.33 4.45
C LEU A 98 10.27 2.22 5.29
N ILE A 99 11.37 1.65 5.76
CA ILE A 99 12.41 2.36 6.50
C ILE A 99 13.72 2.21 5.73
N LYS A 100 14.39 3.32 5.47
CA LYS A 100 15.73 3.34 4.89
C LYS A 100 16.64 4.22 5.76
N PRO A 101 17.42 3.62 6.66
CA PRO A 101 18.37 4.36 7.48
C PRO A 101 19.66 4.65 6.71
N GLY A 102 20.29 5.76 7.05
CA GLY A 102 21.54 6.30 6.50
C GLY A 102 22.30 7.04 7.61
N PHE A 103 22.51 6.36 8.73
CA PHE A 103 23.24 6.85 9.89
C PHE A 103 24.74 6.64 9.72
N GLY A 104 25.55 7.61 10.15
CA GLY A 104 27.01 7.53 10.15
C GLY A 104 27.61 7.00 11.45
N GLY A 105 26.85 6.98 12.57
CA GLY A 105 27.37 6.67 13.90
C GLY A 105 26.59 5.60 14.66
N ALA A 106 27.22 5.03 15.70
CA ALA A 106 26.57 4.13 16.64
C ALA A 106 25.75 4.89 17.69
N GLU A 107 24.68 4.27 18.19
CA GLU A 107 23.78 4.82 19.21
C GLU A 107 23.04 6.09 18.77
N GLU A 108 22.89 6.28 17.46
CA GLU A 108 22.12 7.38 16.90
C GLU A 108 20.64 7.03 16.90
N ILE A 109 19.82 8.01 17.32
CA ILE A 109 18.37 7.87 17.35
C ILE A 109 17.78 8.97 16.50
N SER A 110 16.83 8.61 15.67
CA SER A 110 15.98 9.55 14.97
C SER A 110 14.54 9.23 15.38
N TYR A 111 13.74 10.26 15.62
CA TYR A 111 12.32 10.08 15.96
C TYR A 111 11.46 11.18 15.37
N GLY A 112 10.17 10.89 15.24
CA GLY A 112 9.21 11.87 14.80
C GLY A 112 7.77 11.43 14.95
N GLU A 113 6.90 12.41 14.83
CA GLU A 113 5.47 12.28 14.87
C GLU A 113 4.84 13.27 13.90
N PHE A 114 3.95 12.78 13.06
CA PHE A 114 3.13 13.62 12.20
C PHE A 114 1.69 13.13 12.19
N ARG A 115 0.77 14.08 12.03
CA ARG A 115 -0.66 13.84 11.87
C ARG A 115 -1.05 14.10 10.42
N ILE A 116 -1.74 13.15 9.82
CA ILE A 116 -2.40 13.31 8.54
C ILE A 116 -3.89 13.49 8.79
N THR A 117 -4.50 14.49 8.16
CA THR A 117 -5.95 14.55 7.99
C THR A 117 -6.25 14.50 6.51
N TYR A 118 -7.21 13.69 6.12
CA TYR A 118 -7.61 13.53 4.73
C TYR A 118 -9.13 13.41 4.62
N ASP A 119 -9.65 13.88 3.49
CA ASP A 119 -11.07 13.92 3.20
C ASP A 119 -11.31 13.82 1.69
N GLY A 120 -12.52 13.41 1.33
CA GLY A 120 -13.02 13.58 -0.03
C GLY A 120 -13.58 12.33 -0.66
N THR A 121 -13.57 12.32 -1.99
CA THR A 121 -14.14 11.24 -2.80
C THR A 121 -13.23 10.95 -3.97
N GLN A 122 -12.90 9.68 -4.12
CA GLN A 122 -12.12 9.19 -5.25
C GLN A 122 -12.93 8.21 -6.06
N ARG A 123 -13.09 8.50 -7.34
CA ARG A 123 -13.56 7.57 -8.35
C ARG A 123 -12.40 7.23 -9.27
N PHE A 124 -12.33 6.01 -9.75
CA PHE A 124 -11.50 5.73 -10.91
C PHE A 124 -12.17 4.67 -11.78
N LYS A 125 -12.07 4.88 -13.08
CA LYS A 125 -12.57 3.97 -14.11
C LYS A 125 -11.39 3.34 -14.81
N ILE A 126 -11.46 2.03 -14.96
CA ILE A 126 -10.50 1.23 -15.70
C ILE A 126 -11.19 0.75 -16.96
N HIS A 127 -10.61 1.08 -18.10
CA HIS A 127 -11.08 0.68 -19.42
C HIS A 127 -9.87 0.53 -20.34
N GLU A 128 -9.77 -0.58 -21.07
CA GLU A 128 -8.75 -0.83 -22.09
C GLU A 128 -7.29 -0.52 -21.67
N GLY A 129 -6.91 -0.77 -20.41
CA GLY A 129 -5.56 -0.49 -19.90
C GLY A 129 -5.29 0.97 -19.50
N THR A 130 -6.31 1.83 -19.56
CA THR A 130 -6.28 3.21 -19.07
C THR A 130 -6.98 3.32 -17.71
N VAL A 131 -6.43 4.16 -16.83
CA VAL A 131 -7.07 4.55 -15.56
C VAL A 131 -7.44 6.02 -15.64
N ASP A 132 -8.74 6.29 -15.55
CA ASP A 132 -9.30 7.64 -15.45
C ASP A 132 -9.70 7.92 -14.01
N PRO A 133 -8.86 8.59 -13.21
CA PRO A 133 -9.27 9.06 -11.91
C PRO A 133 -10.16 10.30 -12.04
N GLU A 134 -11.26 10.28 -11.32
CA GLU A 134 -12.17 11.39 -11.11
C GLU A 134 -12.34 11.62 -9.60
N GLY A 135 -12.66 12.85 -9.20
CA GLY A 135 -12.90 13.19 -7.81
C GLY A 135 -11.83 14.09 -7.22
N ASN A 136 -12.03 14.42 -5.96
CA ASN A 136 -11.17 15.30 -5.21
C ASN A 136 -10.94 14.66 -3.85
N VAL A 137 -9.70 14.21 -3.64
CA VAL A 137 -9.21 13.87 -2.32
C VAL A 137 -8.26 14.99 -1.93
N THR A 138 -8.39 15.47 -0.71
CA THR A 138 -7.43 16.39 -0.12
C THR A 138 -6.84 15.80 1.13
N GLY A 139 -5.65 16.28 1.49
CA GLY A 139 -5.06 15.96 2.77
C GLY A 139 -4.14 17.06 3.25
N THR A 140 -3.96 17.13 4.55
CA THR A 140 -2.97 17.98 5.22
C THR A 140 -2.10 17.10 6.08
N VAL A 141 -0.85 17.49 6.22
CA VAL A 141 0.06 16.87 7.18
C VAL A 141 0.49 17.94 8.17
N GLU A 142 0.56 17.58 9.44
CA GLU A 142 1.05 18.42 10.53
C GLU A 142 2.23 17.68 11.16
N LEU A 143 3.38 18.34 11.21
CA LEU A 143 4.56 17.82 11.87
C LEU A 143 4.47 18.17 13.36
N VAL A 144 4.16 17.17 14.19
CA VAL A 144 3.90 17.36 15.63
C VAL A 144 5.21 17.42 16.41
N LYS A 145 6.12 16.48 16.12
CA LYS A 145 7.42 16.38 16.79
C LYS A 145 8.43 15.73 15.84
N TRP A 146 9.68 16.13 15.96
CA TRP A 146 10.79 15.47 15.27
C TRP A 146 12.10 15.82 15.98
N GLY A 147 13.12 15.04 15.71
CA GLY A 147 14.47 15.35 16.17
C GLY A 147 15.42 14.17 16.05
N ASN A 148 16.69 14.47 16.24
CA ASN A 148 17.77 13.49 16.20
C ASN A 148 18.61 13.56 17.47
N ILE A 149 19.04 12.40 17.96
CA ILE A 149 20.07 12.26 18.98
C ILE A 149 21.27 11.65 18.26
N THR A 150 22.22 12.51 17.87
CA THR A 150 23.50 12.11 17.26
C THR A 150 24.64 12.50 18.19
N LYS A 151 25.72 11.70 18.18
CA LYS A 151 26.92 12.01 18.95
C LYS A 151 27.87 12.91 18.17
N ILE A 152 28.14 12.63 16.88
CA ILE A 152 29.09 13.39 16.02
C ILE A 152 28.83 13.19 14.52
N ALA A 153 28.15 12.10 14.08
CA ALA A 153 28.10 11.72 12.68
C ALA A 153 26.80 12.20 11.98
N PRO A 154 26.85 12.39 10.65
CA PRO A 154 25.65 12.76 9.89
C PRO A 154 24.61 11.65 9.98
N VAL A 155 23.37 12.08 10.17
CA VAL A 155 22.19 11.21 10.18
C VAL A 155 21.41 11.47 8.90
N GLY A 156 20.97 10.40 8.25
CA GLY A 156 19.94 10.42 7.23
C GLY A 156 18.94 9.31 7.51
N LEU A 157 17.65 9.57 7.47
CA LEU A 157 16.64 8.54 7.61
C LEU A 157 15.43 8.85 6.73
N VAL A 158 14.99 7.86 5.98
CA VAL A 158 13.70 7.90 5.29
C VAL A 158 12.77 6.90 5.94
N VAL A 159 11.59 7.36 6.35
CA VAL A 159 10.47 6.51 6.75
C VAL A 159 9.30 6.82 5.81
N ALA A 160 8.71 5.82 5.18
CA ALA A 160 7.56 5.97 4.31
C ALA A 160 6.42 5.05 4.76
N PHE A 161 5.21 5.55 4.64
CA PHE A 161 3.97 4.97 5.11
C PHE A 161 2.97 5.00 3.97
N ALA A 162 2.40 3.86 3.63
CA ALA A 162 1.28 3.78 2.71
C ALA A 162 0.06 3.31 3.51
N ALA A 163 -0.82 4.22 3.94
CA ALA A 163 -2.04 3.90 4.67
C ALA A 163 -3.03 5.09 4.63
N PRO A 164 -4.36 4.86 4.54
CA PRO A 164 -4.94 3.59 4.16
C PRO A 164 -4.67 3.32 2.67
N LYS A 165 -4.40 2.05 2.35
CA LYS A 165 -4.45 1.55 0.98
C LYS A 165 -5.76 0.77 0.83
N ILE A 166 -6.65 1.28 -0.01
CA ILE A 166 -7.93 0.67 -0.32
C ILE A 166 -7.78 0.02 -1.69
N GLU A 167 -7.78 -1.30 -1.70
CA GLU A 167 -7.51 -2.11 -2.87
C GLU A 167 -8.71 -2.98 -3.22
N LEU A 168 -9.10 -2.97 -4.49
CA LEU A 168 -9.95 -3.99 -5.07
C LEU A 168 -9.09 -4.91 -5.90
N THR A 169 -9.06 -6.18 -5.52
CA THR A 169 -8.34 -7.22 -6.25
C THR A 169 -9.34 -8.20 -6.85
N PHE A 170 -9.22 -8.44 -8.15
CA PHE A 170 -9.74 -9.62 -8.80
C PHE A 170 -8.65 -10.70 -8.78
N GLY A 171 -8.90 -11.80 -8.08
CA GLY A 171 -7.90 -12.85 -7.94
C GLY A 171 -8.54 -14.21 -7.81
N ILE A 172 -8.53 -14.97 -8.91
CA ILE A 172 -9.04 -16.35 -8.92
C ILE A 172 -8.15 -17.23 -8.01
N THR A 173 -6.84 -16.98 -7.97
CA THR A 173 -5.90 -17.64 -7.05
C THR A 173 -6.26 -17.39 -5.58
N LYS A 174 -6.56 -16.14 -5.24
CA LYS A 174 -6.92 -15.71 -3.87
C LYS A 174 -8.26 -16.29 -3.45
N ALA A 175 -9.25 -16.33 -4.35
CA ALA A 175 -10.53 -17.00 -4.12
C ALA A 175 -10.39 -18.50 -3.90
N LEU A 176 -9.61 -19.19 -4.73
CA LEU A 176 -9.41 -20.62 -4.57
C LEU A 176 -8.62 -20.98 -3.31
N LYS A 177 -7.62 -20.16 -2.92
CA LYS A 177 -6.91 -20.29 -1.64
C LYS A 177 -7.85 -20.06 -0.45
N THR A 178 -8.67 -19.02 -0.50
CA THR A 178 -9.65 -18.73 0.57
C THR A 178 -10.67 -19.87 0.70
N LEU A 179 -11.01 -20.54 -0.40
CA LEU A 179 -11.88 -21.72 -0.42
C LEU A 179 -11.17 -23.00 0.06
N SER A 180 -9.85 -23.13 -0.11
CA SER A 180 -9.07 -24.26 0.40
C SER A 180 -8.62 -24.12 1.85
N ASP A 181 -8.57 -22.89 2.38
CA ASP A 181 -8.26 -22.61 3.79
C ASP A 181 -9.47 -22.81 4.70
N PHE A 182 -10.69 -22.77 4.15
CA PHE A 182 -11.80 -23.51 4.74
C PHE A 182 -11.52 -24.98 4.49
N ASP A 183 -11.59 -25.81 5.55
CA ASP A 183 -11.43 -27.27 5.56
C ASP A 183 -12.53 -27.97 4.73
N ALA A 184 -12.64 -27.57 3.46
CA ALA A 184 -13.70 -27.88 2.54
C ALA A 184 -13.28 -29.15 1.78
N PRO A 185 -14.10 -30.22 1.82
CA PRO A 185 -13.83 -31.44 1.06
C PRO A 185 -13.51 -31.11 -0.40
N ALA A 186 -12.59 -31.85 -1.02
CA ALA A 186 -12.14 -31.63 -2.40
C ALA A 186 -13.31 -31.43 -3.41
N GLU A 187 -14.44 -32.11 -3.20
CA GLU A 187 -15.67 -31.93 -4.00
C GLU A 187 -16.27 -30.51 -3.98
N LYS A 188 -16.08 -29.75 -2.90
CA LYS A 188 -16.54 -28.35 -2.80
C LYS A 188 -15.62 -27.40 -3.57
N ALA A 189 -14.31 -27.68 -3.56
CA ALA A 189 -13.35 -26.95 -4.37
C ALA A 189 -13.61 -27.16 -5.87
N ASP A 190 -13.88 -28.39 -6.30
CA ASP A 190 -14.25 -28.72 -7.69
C ASP A 190 -15.53 -28.00 -8.13
N LYS A 191 -16.58 -28.00 -7.29
CA LYS A 191 -17.84 -27.31 -7.62
C LYS A 191 -17.69 -25.80 -7.67
N ALA A 192 -16.91 -25.22 -6.76
CA ALA A 192 -16.62 -23.79 -6.79
C ALA A 192 -15.79 -23.42 -8.01
N PHE A 193 -14.82 -24.26 -8.38
CA PHE A 193 -14.02 -24.11 -9.59
C PHE A 193 -14.88 -24.18 -10.86
N ASP A 194 -15.74 -25.20 -10.99
CA ASP A 194 -16.62 -25.34 -12.15
C ASP A 194 -17.62 -24.18 -12.24
N TYR A 195 -18.17 -23.74 -11.10
CA TYR A 195 -19.07 -22.58 -11.04
C TYR A 195 -18.37 -21.27 -11.45
N LEU A 196 -17.23 -20.95 -10.81
CA LEU A 196 -16.44 -19.76 -11.10
C LEU A 196 -15.95 -19.77 -12.54
N GLY A 197 -15.42 -20.91 -12.99
CA GLY A 197 -14.90 -21.10 -14.32
C GLY A 197 -15.99 -20.91 -15.38
N ARG A 198 -17.20 -21.46 -15.18
CA ARG A 198 -18.31 -21.30 -16.14
C ARG A 198 -18.77 -19.86 -16.20
N LYS A 199 -18.75 -19.17 -15.07
CA LYS A 199 -19.15 -17.76 -15.00
C LYS A 199 -18.12 -16.82 -15.64
N ILE A 200 -16.83 -17.08 -15.46
CA ILE A 200 -15.74 -16.22 -15.96
C ILE A 200 -15.40 -16.54 -17.42
N PHE A 201 -15.26 -17.82 -17.76
CA PHE A 201 -14.77 -18.25 -19.08
C PHE A 201 -15.87 -18.73 -20.03
N GLY A 202 -17.11 -18.88 -19.53
CA GLY A 202 -18.23 -19.42 -20.28
C GLY A 202 -18.25 -20.95 -20.31
N ASN A 203 -19.43 -21.52 -20.54
CA ASN A 203 -19.67 -22.97 -20.54
C ASN A 203 -18.79 -23.72 -21.54
N GLU A 204 -18.64 -23.19 -22.75
CA GLU A 204 -17.94 -23.89 -23.85
C GLU A 204 -16.43 -24.04 -23.60
N LYS A 205 -15.79 -23.06 -22.95
CA LYS A 205 -14.37 -23.14 -22.57
C LYS A 205 -14.16 -24.04 -21.36
N MET A 206 -15.10 -24.03 -20.41
CA MET A 206 -15.04 -24.92 -19.26
C MET A 206 -15.31 -26.37 -19.59
N ASP A 207 -16.21 -26.64 -20.52
CA ASP A 207 -16.46 -28.00 -20.98
C ASP A 207 -15.23 -28.59 -21.70
N LYS A 208 -14.37 -27.74 -22.30
CA LYS A 208 -13.05 -28.12 -22.81
C LYS A 208 -11.97 -28.26 -21.73
N MET A 209 -12.22 -27.77 -20.52
CA MET A 209 -11.32 -27.83 -19.36
C MET A 209 -11.74 -28.89 -18.32
N LYS A 210 -12.82 -29.63 -18.55
CA LYS A 210 -13.36 -30.67 -17.63
C LYS A 210 -12.37 -31.77 -17.25
N ASP A 211 -11.39 -32.06 -18.12
CA ASP A 211 -10.36 -33.08 -17.86
C ASP A 211 -9.07 -32.51 -17.25
N VAL A 212 -9.03 -31.20 -16.98
CA VAL A 212 -7.86 -30.54 -16.40
C VAL A 212 -7.99 -30.60 -14.88
N SER A 213 -7.02 -31.25 -14.21
CA SER A 213 -6.99 -31.29 -12.74
C SER A 213 -6.99 -29.87 -12.17
N VAL A 214 -7.65 -29.65 -11.02
CA VAL A 214 -7.70 -28.34 -10.36
C VAL A 214 -6.32 -27.72 -10.20
N GLY A 215 -5.28 -28.53 -9.94
CA GLY A 215 -3.89 -28.06 -9.91
C GLY A 215 -3.38 -27.47 -11.23
N LYS A 216 -3.64 -28.14 -12.37
CA LYS A 216 -3.27 -27.63 -13.71
C LYS A 216 -4.14 -26.45 -14.14
N ALA A 217 -5.41 -26.45 -13.75
CA ALA A 217 -6.33 -25.37 -14.04
C ALA A 217 -5.96 -24.12 -13.21
N LEU A 218 -5.58 -24.31 -11.95
CA LEU A 218 -4.92 -23.30 -11.12
C LEU A 218 -3.65 -22.78 -11.78
N ASP A 219 -2.78 -23.63 -12.32
CA ASP A 219 -1.57 -23.19 -13.03
C ASP A 219 -1.86 -22.40 -14.32
N MET A 220 -2.96 -22.70 -15.02
CA MET A 220 -3.40 -21.94 -16.20
C MET A 220 -4.04 -20.59 -15.85
N ILE A 221 -4.60 -20.47 -14.65
CA ILE A 221 -5.29 -19.27 -14.17
C ILE A 221 -4.37 -18.41 -13.28
N LYS A 222 -3.28 -18.98 -12.75
CA LYS A 222 -2.18 -18.25 -12.10
C LYS A 222 -1.73 -17.13 -13.04
N GLY A 223 -1.87 -15.90 -12.56
CA GLY A 223 -1.53 -14.69 -13.33
C GLY A 223 -2.67 -14.10 -14.15
N ASN A 224 -3.93 -14.51 -13.93
CA ASN A 224 -5.13 -13.71 -14.25
C ASN A 224 -5.56 -12.96 -13.00
N GLU A 225 -4.88 -11.84 -12.74
CA GLU A 225 -5.08 -11.03 -11.54
C GLU A 225 -5.19 -9.57 -11.98
N ALA A 226 -6.20 -8.87 -11.47
CA ALA A 226 -6.29 -7.43 -11.65
C ALA A 226 -6.37 -6.80 -10.27
N SER A 227 -5.63 -5.72 -10.07
CA SER A 227 -5.67 -4.96 -8.83
C SER A 227 -5.85 -3.50 -9.17
N ALA A 228 -6.64 -2.81 -8.36
CA ALA A 228 -6.73 -1.38 -8.43
C ALA A 228 -6.83 -0.84 -7.02
N TYR A 229 -6.05 0.19 -6.72
CA TYR A 229 -6.01 0.76 -5.40
C TYR A 229 -5.91 2.28 -5.41
N PHE A 230 -6.48 2.85 -4.37
CA PHE A 230 -6.18 4.19 -3.91
C PHE A 230 -5.31 4.06 -2.65
N GLN A 231 -4.26 4.86 -2.53
CA GLN A 231 -3.46 4.91 -1.32
C GLN A 231 -2.96 6.31 -1.02
N LEU A 232 -2.86 6.62 0.27
CA LEU A 232 -2.11 7.76 0.77
C LEU A 232 -0.70 7.31 1.13
N ILE A 233 0.30 7.99 0.59
CA ILE A 233 1.71 7.77 0.89
C ILE A 233 2.21 8.98 1.67
N THR A 234 2.81 8.76 2.83
CA THR A 234 3.53 9.78 3.57
C THR A 234 4.95 9.35 3.80
N SER A 235 5.91 10.16 3.39
CA SER A 235 7.33 9.91 3.63
C SER A 235 7.96 11.06 4.41
N SER A 236 8.73 10.73 5.43
CA SER A 236 9.56 11.66 6.18
C SER A 236 11.02 11.35 5.92
N GLY A 237 11.75 12.32 5.40
CA GLY A 237 13.20 12.38 5.42
C GLY A 237 13.64 13.19 6.63
N THR A 238 14.63 12.71 7.39
CA THR A 238 15.34 13.52 8.37
C THR A 238 16.81 13.50 8.04
N SER A 239 17.48 14.64 8.25
CA SER A 239 18.93 14.68 8.24
C SER A 239 19.46 15.62 9.31
N ALA A 240 20.55 15.23 9.96
CA ALA A 240 21.22 16.05 10.96
C ALA A 240 22.74 16.04 10.74
N GLY A 241 23.39 17.14 11.07
CA GLY A 241 24.84 17.33 10.99
C GLY A 241 25.32 18.50 11.83
N VAL A 242 26.63 18.71 11.86
CA VAL A 242 27.25 19.85 12.54
C VAL A 242 27.77 20.82 11.48
N LEU A 243 27.30 22.06 11.54
CA LEU A 243 27.85 23.18 10.78
C LEU A 243 28.93 23.90 11.61
N ASP A 244 29.75 24.73 10.99
CA ASP A 244 30.85 25.46 11.63
C ASP A 244 30.43 26.30 12.87
N TRP A 245 29.14 26.61 13.00
CA TRP A 245 28.58 27.48 14.06
C TRP A 245 27.54 26.77 14.95
N GLY A 246 27.28 25.47 14.78
CA GLY A 246 26.36 24.72 15.64
C GLY A 246 25.71 23.49 14.98
N PRO A 247 24.93 22.71 15.75
CA PRO A 247 24.15 21.60 15.20
C PRO A 247 23.06 22.12 14.26
N CYS A 248 22.82 21.39 13.16
CA CYS A 248 21.78 21.66 12.18
C CYS A 248 21.01 20.36 11.92
N GLU A 249 19.69 20.40 12.06
CA GLU A 249 18.82 19.30 11.66
C GLU A 249 17.68 19.80 10.78
N GLN A 250 17.24 18.96 9.85
CA GLN A 250 16.10 19.24 8.99
C GLN A 250 15.25 17.99 8.80
N THR A 251 13.98 18.20 8.51
CA THR A 251 13.06 17.16 8.12
C THR A 251 12.16 17.62 6.99
N ASP A 252 11.97 16.72 6.03
CA ASP A 252 11.08 16.88 4.91
C ASP A 252 9.98 15.83 5.02
N VAL A 253 8.73 16.27 5.09
CA VAL A 253 7.56 15.40 5.06
C VAL A 253 6.82 15.61 3.76
N TYR A 254 6.74 14.55 2.95
CA TYR A 254 5.90 14.50 1.77
C TYR A 254 4.67 13.69 2.07
N ILE A 255 3.53 14.17 1.59
CA ILE A 255 2.29 13.39 1.55
C ILE A 255 1.76 13.43 0.13
N SER A 256 1.40 12.28 -0.42
CA SER A 256 0.75 12.19 -1.73
C SER A 256 -0.39 11.19 -1.71
N ALA A 257 -1.38 11.47 -2.55
CA ALA A 257 -2.41 10.49 -2.89
C ALA A 257 -2.11 9.93 -4.26
N THR A 258 -2.17 8.61 -4.37
CA THR A 258 -1.92 7.89 -5.62
C THR A 258 -3.06 6.93 -5.90
N VAL A 259 -3.38 6.78 -7.18
CA VAL A 259 -4.18 5.66 -7.67
C VAL A 259 -3.33 4.83 -8.61
N ASN A 260 -3.52 3.52 -8.54
CA ASN A 260 -2.90 2.59 -9.46
C ASN A 260 -3.92 1.55 -9.86
N ALA A 261 -3.85 1.12 -11.12
CA ALA A 261 -4.42 -0.15 -11.52
C ALA A 261 -3.40 -0.93 -12.33
N SER A 262 -3.35 -2.23 -12.09
CA SER A 262 -2.53 -3.17 -12.84
C SER A 262 -3.33 -4.41 -13.15
N GLY A 263 -3.10 -4.96 -14.34
CA GLY A 263 -3.69 -6.22 -14.77
C GLY A 263 -2.59 -7.18 -15.21
N GLN A 264 -2.77 -8.44 -14.86
CA GLN A 264 -2.05 -9.56 -15.43
C GLN A 264 -3.05 -10.52 -16.07
N LEU A 265 -2.71 -11.00 -17.27
CA LEU A 265 -3.41 -12.08 -17.94
C LEU A 265 -2.37 -13.16 -18.30
N MET A 266 -2.61 -14.40 -17.87
CA MET A 266 -1.69 -15.53 -18.07
C MET A 266 -0.25 -15.21 -17.63
N GLY A 267 -0.10 -14.46 -16.53
CA GLY A 267 1.19 -14.07 -15.95
C GLY A 267 1.94 -12.99 -16.74
N LYS A 268 1.33 -12.41 -17.78
CA LYS A 268 1.86 -11.25 -18.50
C LYS A 268 1.11 -10.00 -18.08
N SER A 269 1.83 -8.91 -17.81
CA SER A 269 1.22 -7.61 -17.59
C SER A 269 0.43 -7.21 -18.84
N VAL A 270 -0.84 -6.87 -18.66
CA VAL A 270 -1.73 -6.35 -19.72
C VAL A 270 -1.92 -4.85 -19.66
N GLY A 271 -1.22 -4.19 -18.73
CA GLY A 271 -1.30 -2.76 -18.52
C GLY A 271 -1.10 -2.42 -17.06
N GLU A 272 -0.38 -1.32 -16.83
CA GLU A 272 -0.32 -0.65 -15.54
C GLU A 272 -0.57 0.83 -15.81
N ALA A 273 -1.40 1.43 -14.97
CA ALA A 273 -1.59 2.86 -14.95
C ALA A 273 -1.47 3.34 -13.51
N ASN A 274 -0.63 4.35 -13.32
CA ASN A 274 -0.33 4.94 -12.03
C ASN A 274 -0.46 6.46 -12.17
N LYS A 275 -1.16 7.10 -11.25
CA LYS A 275 -1.33 8.55 -11.24
C LYS A 275 -1.26 9.08 -9.81
N GLU A 276 -0.34 10.03 -9.60
CA GLU A 276 -0.33 10.89 -8.42
C GLU A 276 -1.45 11.92 -8.58
N LEU A 277 -2.40 11.92 -7.65
CA LEU A 277 -3.53 12.84 -7.65
C LEU A 277 -3.09 14.22 -7.14
N TRP A 278 -2.29 14.21 -6.08
CA TRP A 278 -1.70 15.40 -5.49
C TRP A 278 -0.52 15.02 -4.61
N LYS A 279 0.34 16.00 -4.37
CA LYS A 279 1.47 15.91 -3.46
C LYS A 279 1.63 17.22 -2.71
N LYS A 280 1.88 17.14 -1.42
CA LYS A 280 2.27 18.27 -0.57
C LYS A 280 3.60 17.96 0.09
N HIS A 281 4.32 19.02 0.43
CA HIS A 281 5.62 18.98 1.05
C HIS A 281 5.65 19.98 2.20
N ILE A 282 6.14 19.52 3.35
CA ILE A 282 6.46 20.36 4.50
C ILE A 282 7.95 20.18 4.78
N HIS A 283 8.62 21.32 4.94
CA HIS A 283 10.01 21.37 5.35
C HIS A 283 10.09 22.07 6.71
N ALA A 284 10.85 21.48 7.62
CA ALA A 284 11.21 22.10 8.89
C ALA A 284 12.71 21.94 9.13
N SER A 285 13.34 22.97 9.68
CA SER A 285 14.75 22.95 10.05
C SER A 285 14.97 23.59 11.40
N HIS A 286 16.03 23.15 12.08
CA HIS A 286 16.55 23.74 13.29
C HIS A 286 18.06 23.96 13.15
N PRO A 287 18.53 25.22 13.24
CA PRO A 287 17.75 26.46 13.34
C PRO A 287 16.87 26.73 12.11
N ALA A 288 15.79 27.50 12.30
CA ALA A 288 14.78 27.72 11.27
C ALA A 288 15.36 28.35 9.99
N ASN A 289 14.86 27.92 8.84
CA ASN A 289 15.23 28.39 7.50
C ASN A 289 16.67 28.07 7.09
N MET A 290 17.25 27.00 7.63
CA MET A 290 18.57 26.53 7.24
C MET A 290 18.49 25.24 6.44
N ASN A 291 19.39 25.12 5.47
CA ASN A 291 19.57 23.89 4.71
C ASN A 291 20.70 23.09 5.36
N CYS A 292 20.35 21.97 5.99
CA CYS A 292 21.28 21.12 6.73
C CYS A 292 21.87 19.99 5.86
N THR A 293 21.72 20.03 4.53
CA THR A 293 22.46 19.14 3.64
C THR A 293 23.95 19.50 3.70
N GLY A 294 24.80 18.57 4.14
CA GLY A 294 26.24 18.74 4.08
C GLY A 294 26.68 19.15 2.66
N LYS A 295 27.69 20.03 2.56
CA LYS A 295 28.29 20.36 1.27
C LYS A 295 28.72 19.07 0.57
N GLU A 296 28.23 18.83 -0.64
CA GLU A 296 28.82 17.87 -1.58
C GLU A 296 30.29 18.22 -1.88
#